data_AF-Q384N0-F1
#
_entry.id   AF-Q384N0-F1
#
_cell.length_a   1.000
_cell.length_b   1.000
_cell.length_c   1.000
_cell.angle_alpha   90.00
_cell.angle_beta   90.00
_cell.angle_gamma   90.00
#
_symmetry.space_group_name_H-M   'P 1'
#
loop_
_entity.id
_entity.type
_entity.pdbx_description
1 polymer ?
#
loop_
_entity_poly.entity_id
_entity_poly.type
_entity_poly.pdbx_seq_one_letter_code
_entity_poly.pdbx_strand_id
1 'polypeptide(L)'
;MELNQLELFVASTEHTRSDAWRYLRRLRVLDCKIEEGFDRLHEIAVQLSGTDSDGNLVDNQGNGTLQPDRKKRGRPPLCKNAFTATPYNVGQSPDSSVLLVDPAVANLHEEFRKHSRSVKRYALEREQIAEELVASGKELTEYLEARMREFRATFSISD
;
A
#
# COMPACT_ATOMS: atom_id res chain seq x y z
N MET A 1 8.55 16.08 -43.82
CA MET A 1 8.06 14.72 -43.46
C MET A 1 8.26 14.49 -41.95
N GLU A 2 7.90 15.47 -41.11
CA GLU A 2 8.32 15.48 -39.68
C GLU A 2 7.20 15.05 -38.72
N LEU A 3 5.93 15.40 -39.01
CA LEU A 3 4.77 15.01 -38.18
C LEU A 3 4.66 13.48 -38.01
N ASN A 4 4.93 12.73 -39.09
CA ASN A 4 4.74 11.28 -39.15
C ASN A 4 5.63 10.52 -38.15
N GLN A 5 6.84 11.04 -37.84
CA GLN A 5 7.78 10.34 -36.95
C GLN A 5 7.39 10.43 -35.48
N LEU A 6 6.91 11.61 -35.05
CA LEU A 6 6.42 11.82 -33.70
C LEU A 6 5.11 11.06 -33.48
N GLU A 7 4.19 11.11 -34.45
CA GLU A 7 2.93 10.36 -34.39
C GLU A 7 3.18 8.85 -34.29
N LEU A 8 4.12 8.31 -35.08
CA LEU A 8 4.50 6.91 -35.02
C LEU A 8 5.10 6.54 -33.66
N PHE A 9 5.93 7.40 -33.07
CA PHE A 9 6.48 7.17 -31.73
C PHE A 9 5.40 7.22 -30.65
N VAL A 10 4.49 8.19 -30.71
CA VAL A 10 3.37 8.30 -29.76
C VAL A 10 2.45 7.08 -29.86
N ALA A 11 2.21 6.59 -31.08
CA ALA A 11 1.45 5.38 -31.32
C ALA A 11 2.19 4.12 -30.84
N SER A 12 3.49 3.99 -31.12
CA SER A 12 4.28 2.82 -30.71
C SER A 12 4.47 2.71 -29.19
N THR A 13 4.40 3.83 -28.48
CA THR A 13 4.55 3.91 -27.02
C THR A 13 3.24 3.97 -26.26
N GLU A 14 2.09 3.87 -26.93
CA GLU A 14 0.77 3.88 -26.28
C GLU A 14 0.63 2.75 -25.25
N HIS A 15 1.04 1.54 -25.61
CA HIS A 15 0.96 0.38 -24.72
C HIS A 15 1.81 0.58 -23.46
N THR A 16 3.06 1.04 -23.61
CA THR A 16 3.97 1.31 -22.50
C THR A 16 3.41 2.39 -21.55
N ARG A 17 2.82 3.46 -22.10
CA ARG A 17 2.16 4.49 -21.29
C ARG A 17 0.95 3.94 -20.54
N SER A 18 0.15 3.11 -21.20
CA SER A 18 -0.99 2.42 -20.57
C SER A 18 -0.54 1.51 -19.43
N ASP A 19 0.55 0.76 -19.62
CA ASP A 19 1.12 -0.11 -18.60
C ASP A 19 1.72 0.67 -17.42
N ALA A 20 2.42 1.78 -17.67
CA ALA A 20 2.89 2.67 -16.63
C ALA A 20 1.72 3.19 -15.76
N TRP A 21 0.60 3.58 -16.39
CA TRP A 21 -0.61 3.95 -15.65
C TRP A 21 -1.22 2.79 -14.86
N ARG A 22 -1.18 1.57 -15.39
CA ARG A 22 -1.62 0.36 -14.69
C ARG A 22 -0.77 0.10 -13.44
N TYR A 23 0.56 0.17 -13.56
CA TYR A 23 1.47 0.01 -12.44
C TYR A 23 1.28 1.09 -11.38
N LEU A 24 1.19 2.36 -11.77
CA LEU A 24 0.95 3.47 -10.82
C LEU A 24 -0.38 3.33 -10.08
N ARG A 25 -1.45 2.88 -10.75
CA ARG A 25 -2.73 2.58 -10.10
C ARG A 25 -2.59 1.40 -9.13
N ARG A 26 -1.88 0.35 -9.53
CA ARG A 26 -1.66 -0.83 -8.67
C ARG A 26 -0.86 -0.46 -7.42
N LEU A 27 0.20 0.34 -7.56
CA LEU A 27 0.99 0.86 -6.43
C LEU A 27 0.11 1.63 -5.44
N ARG A 28 -0.73 2.56 -5.91
CA ARG A 28 -1.66 3.28 -5.02
C ARG A 28 -2.62 2.36 -4.28
N VAL A 29 -3.16 1.34 -4.95
CA VAL A 29 -4.04 0.36 -4.31
C VAL A 29 -3.28 -0.45 -3.25
N LEU A 30 -2.03 -0.80 -3.50
CA LEU A 30 -1.19 -1.51 -2.54
C LEU A 30 -0.83 -0.63 -1.34
N ASP A 31 -0.49 0.64 -1.58
CA ASP A 31 -0.24 1.62 -0.52
C ASP A 31 -1.45 1.75 0.42
N CYS A 32 -2.67 1.91 -0.13
CA CYS A 32 -3.89 1.95 0.68
C CYS A 32 -4.09 0.66 1.49
N LYS A 33 -3.88 -0.52 0.89
CA LYS A 33 -4.03 -1.81 1.60
C LYS A 33 -2.99 -2.02 2.69
N ILE A 34 -1.79 -1.50 2.50
CA ILE A 34 -0.71 -1.54 3.49
C ILE A 34 -1.07 -0.63 4.67
N GLU A 35 -1.53 0.59 4.38
CA GLU A 35 -2.00 1.55 5.40
C GLU A 35 -3.17 1.00 6.21
N GLU A 36 -4.24 0.56 5.54
CA GLU A 36 -5.40 -0.11 6.20
C GLU A 36 -4.96 -1.33 7.03
N GLY A 37 -3.98 -2.09 6.54
CA GLY A 37 -3.43 -3.24 7.23
C GLY A 37 -2.64 -2.86 8.49
N PHE A 38 -1.87 -1.77 8.45
CA PHE A 38 -1.17 -1.24 9.62
C PHE A 38 -2.13 -0.65 10.65
N ASP A 39 -3.16 0.07 10.21
CA ASP A 39 -4.22 0.58 11.08
C ASP A 39 -4.90 -0.57 11.85
N ARG A 40 -5.25 -1.65 11.15
CA ARG A 40 -5.85 -2.84 11.79
C ARG A 40 -4.88 -3.55 12.72
N LEU A 41 -3.60 -3.66 12.36
CA LEU A 41 -2.58 -4.24 13.24
C LEU A 41 -2.42 -3.42 14.53
N HIS A 42 -2.45 -2.09 14.41
CA HIS A 42 -2.40 -1.19 15.55
C HIS A 42 -3.65 -1.31 16.43
N GLU A 43 -4.84 -1.35 15.85
CA GLU A 43 -6.09 -1.58 16.59
C GLU A 43 -6.06 -2.88 17.41
N ILE A 44 -5.61 -3.99 16.79
CA ILE A 44 -5.48 -5.27 17.48
C ILE A 44 -4.41 -5.20 18.59
N ALA A 45 -3.28 -4.52 18.33
CA ALA A 45 -2.24 -4.36 19.35
C ALA A 45 -2.74 -3.58 20.57
N VAL A 46 -3.53 -2.52 20.37
CA VAL A 46 -4.16 -1.75 21.45
C VAL A 46 -5.12 -2.63 22.25
N GLN A 47 -5.94 -3.47 21.57
CA GLN A 47 -6.86 -4.39 22.25
C GLN A 47 -6.10 -5.42 23.10
N LEU A 48 -5.00 -5.99 22.59
CA LEU A 48 -4.17 -6.94 23.31
C LEU A 48 -3.48 -6.31 24.54
N SER A 49 -3.04 -5.05 24.44
CA SER A 49 -2.46 -4.34 25.61
C SER A 49 -3.49 -3.95 26.67
N GLY A 50 -4.75 -3.70 26.25
CA GLY A 50 -5.85 -3.43 27.18
C GLY A 50 -6.28 -4.65 27.98
N THR A 51 -6.28 -5.84 27.37
CA THR A 51 -6.62 -7.10 28.06
C THR A 51 -5.63 -7.47 29.16
N ASP A 52 -4.38 -7.04 29.07
CA ASP A 52 -3.37 -7.29 30.12
C ASP A 52 -3.54 -6.37 31.34
N SER A 53 -4.36 -5.31 31.24
CA SER A 53 -4.50 -4.29 32.28
C SER A 53 -5.87 -4.27 32.99
N ASP A 54 -6.93 -4.86 32.41
CA ASP A 54 -8.30 -4.77 32.95
C ASP A 54 -8.88 -6.12 33.38
N GLY A 55 -8.53 -6.52 34.61
CA GLY A 55 -9.27 -7.52 35.39
C GLY A 55 -10.53 -6.97 36.08
N ASN A 56 -11.01 -5.77 35.71
CA ASN A 56 -12.22 -5.17 36.26
C ASN A 56 -12.54 -3.89 35.47
N LEU A 57 -13.61 -3.86 34.67
CA LEU A 57 -14.64 -2.81 34.69
C LEU A 57 -15.53 -2.83 33.43
N VAL A 58 -16.74 -3.33 33.65
CA VAL A 58 -18.04 -2.72 33.26
C VAL A 58 -18.32 -2.47 31.77
N ASP A 59 -19.33 -3.22 31.30
CA ASP A 59 -20.18 -2.97 30.14
C ASP A 59 -20.36 -1.48 29.81
N ASN A 60 -19.96 -1.09 28.60
CA ASN A 60 -20.40 0.17 28.02
C ASN A 60 -21.09 -0.09 26.67
N GLN A 61 -22.41 -0.26 26.75
CA GLN A 61 -23.32 -0.21 25.61
C GLN A 61 -23.28 1.19 24.99
N GLY A 62 -22.42 1.39 23.99
CA GLY A 62 -22.37 2.59 23.15
C GLY A 62 -23.13 2.41 21.85
N ASN A 63 -24.45 2.55 21.91
CA ASN A 63 -25.36 2.58 20.77
C ASN A 63 -25.04 3.77 19.86
N GLY A 64 -24.55 3.53 18.64
CA GLY A 64 -24.12 4.57 17.70
C GLY A 64 -24.51 4.24 16.26
N THR A 65 -25.81 4.22 15.99
CA THR A 65 -26.37 4.12 14.63
C THR A 65 -26.06 5.39 13.83
N LEU A 66 -25.17 5.32 12.83
CA LEU A 66 -25.11 6.27 11.71
C LEU A 66 -24.78 5.55 10.40
N GLN A 67 -25.84 5.16 9.67
CA GLN A 67 -25.84 5.12 8.20
C GLN A 67 -26.55 6.40 7.70
N PRO A 68 -26.54 6.73 6.40
CA PRO A 68 -25.53 6.55 5.36
C PRO A 68 -25.30 7.87 4.58
N ASP A 69 -24.26 7.97 3.74
CA ASP A 69 -24.46 8.72 2.49
C ASP A 69 -23.67 8.15 1.31
N ARG A 70 -24.44 7.70 0.32
CA ARG A 70 -23.98 7.31 -1.00
C ARG A 70 -23.93 8.58 -1.83
N LYS A 71 -22.74 9.08 -2.21
CA LYS A 71 -22.49 9.77 -3.50
C LYS A 71 -21.07 10.35 -3.56
N LYS A 72 -20.21 9.71 -4.37
CA LYS A 72 -19.45 10.31 -5.50
C LYS A 72 -18.30 9.37 -5.88
N ARG A 73 -18.40 8.79 -7.07
CA ARG A 73 -17.34 8.03 -7.74
C ARG A 73 -16.11 8.94 -7.91
N GLY A 74 -14.91 8.41 -7.64
CA GLY A 74 -13.70 8.89 -8.32
C GLY A 74 -12.53 9.41 -7.49
N ARG A 75 -12.51 9.31 -6.15
CA ARG A 75 -11.30 9.62 -5.37
C ARG A 75 -11.05 8.56 -4.29
N PRO A 76 -9.86 7.94 -4.24
CA PRO A 76 -9.45 7.21 -3.05
C PRO A 76 -9.32 8.19 -1.87
N PRO A 77 -9.69 7.78 -0.65
CA PRO A 77 -9.54 8.62 0.54
C PRO A 77 -8.06 8.94 0.77
N LEU A 78 -7.74 10.23 0.93
CA LEU A 78 -6.48 10.68 1.52
C LEU A 78 -6.61 10.43 3.02
N CYS A 79 -5.98 9.36 3.52
CA CYS A 79 -5.85 9.13 4.95
C CYS A 79 -4.97 10.25 5.54
N LYS A 80 -5.63 11.12 6.29
CA LYS A 80 -5.00 12.03 7.25
C LYS A 80 -5.31 11.42 8.60
N ASN A 81 -4.29 11.11 9.40
CA ASN A 81 -4.20 11.46 10.82
C ASN A 81 -2.84 11.03 11.37
N ALA A 82 -2.04 12.03 11.74
CA ALA A 82 -0.85 11.88 12.53
C ALA A 82 -1.25 11.56 13.97
N PHE A 83 -0.64 10.57 14.61
CA PHE A 83 -0.69 10.42 16.05
C PHE A 83 0.65 10.00 16.63
N THR A 84 1.04 10.72 17.68
CA THR A 84 2.31 10.65 18.39
C THR A 84 2.26 9.54 19.43
N ALA A 85 3.07 8.50 19.28
CA ALA A 85 3.19 7.43 20.27
C ALA A 85 4.09 7.87 21.44
N THR A 86 3.59 7.72 22.67
CA THR A 86 4.39 7.80 23.91
C THR A 86 4.68 6.38 24.38
N PRO A 87 5.95 6.01 24.69
CA PRO A 87 6.26 4.67 25.17
C PRO A 87 6.12 4.60 26.69
N TYR A 88 5.34 3.64 27.20
CA TYR A 88 5.35 3.28 28.63
C TYR A 88 6.09 1.95 28.82
N ASN A 89 6.79 1.87 29.95
CA ASN A 89 7.80 0.89 30.32
C ASN A 89 7.40 0.31 31.69
N VAL A 90 7.05 -0.97 31.75
CA VAL A 90 6.86 -1.75 33.01
C VAL A 90 7.20 -3.20 32.62
N GLY A 91 8.13 -3.93 33.23
CA GLY A 91 8.48 -3.98 34.65
C GLY A 91 7.97 -5.30 35.24
N GLN A 92 8.69 -6.39 34.94
CA GLN A 92 8.80 -7.70 35.62
C GLN A 92 7.71 -8.16 36.61
N SER A 93 7.15 -9.36 36.40
CA SER A 93 7.37 -10.55 37.27
C SER A 93 6.70 -11.81 36.69
N PRO A 94 7.35 -13.01 36.70
CA PRO A 94 6.81 -14.21 36.09
C PRO A 94 6.27 -15.19 37.15
N ASP A 95 4.95 -15.34 37.25
CA ASP A 95 4.34 -16.53 37.84
C ASP A 95 3.75 -17.41 36.74
N SER A 96 4.44 -18.53 36.53
CA SER A 96 4.14 -19.61 35.60
C SER A 96 2.86 -20.34 36.01
N SER A 97 1.71 -19.71 35.78
CA SER A 97 0.41 -20.38 35.73
C SER A 97 0.20 -20.89 34.31
N VAL A 98 -0.28 -22.12 34.15
CA VAL A 98 -0.74 -22.66 32.87
C VAL A 98 -1.99 -21.86 32.48
N LEU A 99 -1.78 -20.68 31.92
CA LEU A 99 -2.84 -19.74 31.58
C LEU A 99 -3.64 -20.33 30.43
N LEU A 100 -4.87 -20.73 30.76
CA LEU A 100 -5.95 -20.93 29.81
C LEU A 100 -6.11 -19.60 29.08
N VAL A 101 -5.46 -19.44 27.93
CA VAL A 101 -5.54 -18.22 27.13
C VAL A 101 -7.01 -17.99 26.82
N ASP A 102 -7.54 -16.83 27.20
CA ASP A 102 -8.90 -16.42 26.85
C ASP A 102 -9.09 -16.63 25.34
N PRO A 103 -10.12 -17.39 24.90
CA PRO A 103 -10.39 -17.58 23.47
C PRO A 103 -10.48 -16.26 22.69
N ALA A 104 -10.89 -15.15 23.32
CA ALA A 104 -10.88 -13.83 22.70
C ALA A 104 -9.45 -13.35 22.38
N VAL A 105 -8.53 -13.48 23.33
CA VAL A 105 -7.10 -13.12 23.16
C VAL A 105 -6.43 -14.02 22.12
N ALA A 106 -6.74 -15.33 22.14
CA ALA A 106 -6.26 -16.26 21.13
C ALA A 106 -6.72 -15.88 19.71
N ASN A 107 -8.00 -15.50 19.56
CA ASN A 107 -8.55 -15.02 18.28
C ASN A 107 -7.87 -13.72 17.82
N LEU A 108 -7.64 -12.75 18.71
CA LEU A 108 -6.94 -11.51 18.38
C LEU A 108 -5.50 -11.76 17.91
N HIS A 109 -4.78 -12.68 18.55
CA HIS A 109 -3.45 -13.07 18.07
C HIS A 109 -3.50 -13.73 16.69
N GLU A 110 -4.51 -14.55 16.40
CA GLU A 110 -4.68 -15.13 15.06
C GLU A 110 -4.97 -14.06 14.01
N GLU A 111 -5.87 -13.11 14.31
CA GLU A 111 -6.15 -11.96 13.44
C GLU A 111 -4.88 -11.13 13.19
N PHE A 112 -4.12 -10.82 14.25
CA PHE A 112 -2.86 -10.10 14.14
C PHE A 112 -1.89 -10.80 13.18
N ARG A 113 -1.71 -12.11 13.32
CA ARG A 113 -0.85 -12.91 12.42
C ARG A 113 -1.37 -12.89 10.99
N LYS A 114 -2.68 -12.95 10.78
CA LYS A 114 -3.31 -12.89 9.45
C LYS A 114 -3.09 -11.54 8.78
N HIS A 115 -3.31 -10.44 9.51
CA HIS A 115 -3.07 -9.09 8.99
C HIS A 115 -1.57 -8.85 8.73
N SER A 116 -0.69 -9.29 9.63
CA SER A 116 0.76 -9.15 9.46
C SER A 116 1.26 -9.86 8.21
N ARG A 117 0.80 -11.11 7.97
CA ARG A 117 1.11 -11.83 6.73
C ARG A 117 0.58 -11.11 5.48
N SER A 118 -0.62 -10.54 5.57
CA SER A 118 -1.24 -9.82 4.45
C SER A 118 -0.47 -8.53 4.11
N VAL A 119 -0.09 -7.73 5.11
CA VAL A 119 0.71 -6.52 4.94
C VAL A 119 2.08 -6.84 4.33
N LYS A 120 2.77 -7.87 4.84
CA LYS A 120 4.05 -8.33 4.26
C LYS A 120 3.91 -8.72 2.79
N ARG A 121 2.85 -9.46 2.45
CA ARG A 121 2.57 -9.83 1.05
C ARG A 121 2.33 -8.60 0.18
N TYR A 122 1.55 -7.62 0.65
CA TYR A 122 1.32 -6.39 -0.12
C TYR A 122 2.58 -5.56 -0.28
N ALA A 123 3.46 -5.51 0.72
CA ALA A 123 4.75 -4.84 0.64
C ALA A 123 5.67 -5.48 -0.42
N LEU A 124 5.74 -6.82 -0.46
CA LEU A 124 6.49 -7.55 -1.50
C LEU A 124 5.90 -7.32 -2.89
N GLU A 125 4.57 -7.36 -3.02
CA GLU A 125 3.90 -7.07 -4.30
C GLU A 125 4.19 -5.63 -4.75
N ARG A 126 4.22 -4.66 -3.82
CA ARG A 126 4.51 -3.26 -4.12
C ARG A 126 5.93 -3.09 -4.65
N GLU A 127 6.90 -3.78 -4.04
CA GLU A 127 8.29 -3.79 -4.49
C GLU A 127 8.41 -4.36 -5.91
N GLN A 128 7.82 -5.53 -6.16
CA GLN A 128 7.80 -6.14 -7.50
C GLN A 128 7.20 -5.20 -8.57
N ILE A 129 6.04 -4.59 -8.30
CA ILE A 129 5.41 -3.68 -9.25
C ILE A 129 6.26 -2.42 -9.48
N ALA A 130 6.97 -1.93 -8.45
CA ALA A 130 7.88 -0.81 -8.59
C ALA A 130 9.09 -1.16 -9.47
N GLU A 131 9.64 -2.36 -9.33
CA GLU A 131 10.71 -2.88 -10.19
C GLU A 131 10.26 -3.00 -11.65
N GLU A 132 9.08 -3.57 -11.90
CA GLU A 132 8.48 -3.68 -13.24
C GLU A 132 8.27 -2.30 -13.89
N LEU A 133 7.81 -1.31 -13.11
CA LEU A 133 7.64 0.07 -13.59
C LEU A 133 8.99 0.71 -13.96
N VAL A 134 10.03 0.50 -13.15
CA VAL A 134 11.39 1.00 -13.43
C VAL A 134 11.96 0.33 -14.68
N ALA A 135 11.80 -1.00 -14.82
CA ALA A 135 12.24 -1.74 -16.00
C ALA A 135 11.57 -1.23 -17.27
N SER A 136 10.24 -1.08 -17.26
CA SER A 136 9.47 -0.52 -18.38
C SER A 136 9.90 0.90 -18.74
N GLY A 137 10.23 1.74 -17.73
CA GLY A 137 10.76 3.08 -17.96
C GLY A 137 12.14 3.10 -18.63
N LYS A 138 13.01 2.14 -18.28
CA LYS A 138 14.33 1.97 -18.92
C LYS A 138 14.18 1.56 -20.39
N GLU A 139 13.35 0.56 -20.67
CA GLU A 139 13.07 0.12 -22.05
C GLU A 139 12.53 1.27 -22.92
N LEU A 140 11.61 2.08 -22.39
CA LEU A 140 11.08 3.25 -23.09
C LEU A 140 12.17 4.30 -23.38
N THR A 141 13.06 4.51 -22.41
CA THR A 141 14.18 5.45 -22.55
C THR A 141 15.14 4.98 -23.64
N GLU A 142 15.53 3.70 -23.63
CA GLU A 142 16.39 3.10 -24.65
C GLU A 142 15.76 3.17 -26.05
N TYR A 143 14.46 2.89 -26.15
CA TYR A 143 13.71 3.00 -27.41
C TYR A 143 13.67 4.44 -27.94
N LEU A 144 13.40 5.41 -27.06
CA LEU A 144 13.42 6.83 -27.42
C LEU A 144 14.83 7.28 -27.85
N GLU A 145 15.87 6.88 -27.14
CA GLU A 145 17.26 7.20 -27.50
C GLU A 145 17.66 6.62 -28.86
N ALA A 146 17.29 5.37 -29.13
CA ALA A 146 17.50 4.75 -30.44
C ALA A 146 16.80 5.54 -31.54
N ARG A 147 15.53 5.93 -31.32
CA ARG A 147 14.76 6.70 -32.30
C ARG A 147 15.32 8.09 -32.52
N MET A 148 15.77 8.77 -31.46
CA MET A 148 16.42 10.09 -31.56
C MET A 148 17.76 10.01 -32.29
N ARG A 149 18.50 8.89 -32.15
CA ARG A 149 19.74 8.64 -32.89
C ARG A 149 19.47 8.45 -34.39
N GLU A 150 18.44 7.70 -34.76
CA GLU A 150 18.00 7.55 -36.14
C GLU A 150 17.57 8.90 -36.74
N PHE A 151 16.77 9.67 -35.99
CA PHE A 151 16.35 11.01 -36.41
C PHE A 151 17.58 11.89 -36.68
N ARG A 152 18.51 11.99 -35.72
CA ARG A 152 19.76 12.75 -35.92
C ARG A 152 20.53 12.27 -37.15
N ALA A 153 20.68 10.96 -37.35
CA ALA A 153 21.38 10.43 -38.53
C ALA A 153 20.70 10.86 -39.84
N THR A 154 19.36 10.85 -39.91
CA THR A 154 18.64 11.30 -41.12
C THR A 154 18.77 12.81 -41.39
N PHE A 155 18.86 13.64 -40.35
CA PHE A 155 18.97 15.10 -40.50
C PHE A 155 20.41 15.62 -40.53
N SER A 156 21.40 14.84 -40.07
CA SER A 156 22.83 15.16 -40.14
C SER A 156 23.50 14.75 -41.45
N ILE A 157 22.76 14.18 -42.42
CA ILE A 157 23.24 13.82 -43.77
C ILE A 157 22.71 14.82 -44.83
N SER A 158 22.42 16.07 -44.46
CA SER A 158 21.89 17.09 -45.38
C SER A 158 22.81 18.31 -45.60
N ASP A 159 24.12 18.17 -45.40
CA ASP A 159 25.16 19.07 -45.93
C ASP A 159 25.94 18.38 -47.06
#